data_AF-A0A7K8Q241-F1
#
_entry.id   AF-A0A7K8Q241-F1
#
_cell.length_a   1.000
_cell.length_b   1.000
_cell.length_c   1.000
_cell.angle_alpha   90.00
_cell.angle_beta   90.00
_cell.angle_gamma   90.00
#
_symmetry.space_group_name_H-M   'P 1'
#
loop_
_entity.id
_entity.type
_entity.pdbx_description
1 polymer ?
#
loop_
_entity_poly.entity_id
_entity_poly.type
_entity_poly.pdbx_seq_one_letter_code
_entity_poly.pdbx_strand_id
1 'polypeptide(L)' 'LPLKLGHPSELPPEPVPTYEGVKSFLRRVHHVLLEVKLLEGVLQCPDLGCWFPISQGFPNILLSEEEA' A
#
# COMPACT_ATOMS: atom_id res chain seq x y z
N LEU A 1 7.29 7.44 -13.42
CA LEU A 1 5.84 7.39 -13.12
C LEU A 1 5.68 6.65 -11.80
N PRO A 2 5.05 7.21 -10.76
CA PRO A 2 4.92 6.53 -9.48
C PRO A 2 4.21 5.19 -9.69
N LEU A 3 4.82 4.12 -9.21
CA LEU A 3 4.33 2.75 -9.33
C LEU A 3 2.96 2.67 -8.64
N LYS A 4 1.89 2.71 -9.43
CA LYS A 4 0.56 2.29 -9.00
C LYS A 4 0.57 0.77 -9.06
N LEU A 5 0.41 0.11 -7.91
CA LEU A 5 0.19 -1.35 -7.86
C LEU A 5 -0.89 -1.70 -8.89
N GLY A 6 -0.57 -2.59 -9.83
CA GLY A 6 -1.28 -2.76 -11.10
C GLY A 6 -2.72 -3.30 -11.05
N HIS A 7 -3.37 -3.35 -9.87
CA HIS A 7 -4.70 -3.93 -9.68
C HIS A 7 -5.72 -2.98 -8.98
N PRO A 8 -5.82 -1.68 -9.34
CA PRO A 8 -6.82 -0.79 -8.74
C PRO A 8 -8.26 -1.17 -9.12
N SER A 9 -8.48 -2.04 -10.10
CA SER A 9 -9.81 -2.43 -10.60
C SER A 9 -10.48 -3.58 -9.83
N GLU A 10 -9.79 -4.26 -8.91
CA GLU A 10 -10.36 -5.40 -8.18
C GLU A 10 -11.20 -5.02 -6.95
N LEU A 11 -11.06 -3.78 -6.48
CA LEU A 11 -11.79 -3.27 -5.33
C LEU A 11 -12.62 -2.04 -5.73
N PRO A 12 -13.85 -1.91 -5.19
CA PRO A 12 -14.59 -0.67 -5.32
C PRO A 12 -13.82 0.48 -4.65
N PRO A 13 -14.01 1.74 -5.11
CA PRO A 13 -13.32 2.90 -4.54
C PRO A 13 -13.68 3.13 -3.07
N GLU A 14 -14.88 2.71 -2.66
CA GLU A 14 -15.38 2.79 -1.30
C GLU A 14 -16.06 1.47 -0.91
N PRO A 15 -15.97 1.05 0.37
CA PRO A 15 -16.69 -0.12 0.85
C PRO A 15 -18.21 0.14 0.82
N VAL A 16 -18.98 -0.86 0.41
CA VAL A 16 -20.45 -0.78 0.48
C VAL A 16 -20.93 -0.80 1.94
N PRO A 17 -22.07 -0.17 2.28
CA PRO A 17 -22.69 -0.38 3.59
C PRO A 17 -22.90 -1.89 3.82
N THR A 18 -22.60 -2.38 5.03
CA THR A 18 -22.69 -3.81 5.42
C THR A 18 -21.67 -4.76 4.75
N TYR A 19 -20.54 -4.25 4.26
CA TYR A 19 -19.48 -5.05 3.64
C TYR A 19 -18.95 -6.19 4.54
N GLU A 20 -19.10 -6.09 5.85
CA GLU A 20 -18.69 -7.10 6.83
C GLU A 20 -19.39 -8.45 6.60
N GLY A 21 -20.60 -8.44 6.06
CA GLY A 21 -21.33 -9.66 5.67
C GLY A 21 -20.99 -10.15 4.26
N VAL A 22 -20.30 -9.35 3.45
CA VAL A 22 -20.08 -9.63 2.03
C VAL A 22 -18.76 -10.40 1.85
N LYS A 23 -18.80 -11.71 2.09
CA LYS A 23 -17.61 -12.60 2.05
C LYS A 23 -16.78 -12.49 0.77
N SER A 24 -17.40 -12.27 -0.39
CA SER A 24 -16.69 -12.11 -1.67
C SER A 24 -15.88 -10.82 -1.73
N PHE A 25 -16.38 -9.73 -1.15
CA PHE A 25 -15.65 -8.48 -0.99
C PHE A 25 -14.48 -8.65 -0.02
N LEU A 26 -14.73 -9.23 1.17
CA LEU A 26 -13.68 -9.47 2.16
C LEU A 26 -12.53 -10.33 1.63
N ARG A 27 -12.82 -11.33 0.78
CA ARG A 27 -11.77 -12.14 0.12
C ARG A 27 -10.89 -11.32 -0.81
N ARG A 28 -11.47 -10.40 -1.60
CA ARG A 28 -10.69 -9.53 -2.49
C ARG A 28 -9.84 -8.54 -1.69
N VAL A 29 -10.39 -7.96 -0.63
CA VAL A 29 -9.65 -7.07 0.28
C VAL A 29 -8.49 -7.82 0.94
N HIS A 30 -8.72 -9.03 1.43
CA HIS A 30 -7.69 -9.90 2.00
C HIS A 30 -6.54 -10.13 1.02
N HIS A 31 -6.85 -10.50 -0.23
CA HIS A 31 -5.85 -10.70 -1.27
C HIS A 31 -4.97 -9.46 -1.47
N VAL A 32 -5.59 -8.31 -1.75
CA VAL A 32 -4.86 -7.07 -2.06
C VAL A 32 -4.03 -6.56 -0.87
N LEU A 33 -4.56 -6.63 0.35
CA LEU A 33 -3.87 -6.08 1.53
C LEU A 33 -2.83 -7.01 2.14
N LEU A 34 -3.02 -8.34 2.07
CA LEU A 34 -2.23 -9.30 2.84
C LEU A 34 -1.42 -10.28 1.98
N GLU A 35 -1.84 -10.52 0.73
CA GLU A 35 -1.21 -11.51 -0.15
C GLU A 35 -0.33 -10.86 -1.22
N VAL A 36 -0.49 -9.56 -1.48
CA VAL A 36 0.37 -8.78 -2.39
C VAL A 36 1.52 -8.14 -1.61
N LYS A 37 2.75 -8.30 -2.11
CA LYS A 37 3.97 -7.76 -1.47
C LYS A 37 4.79 -6.95 -2.47
N LEU A 38 5.23 -5.77 -2.04
CA LEU A 38 6.19 -4.96 -2.77
C LEU A 38 7.60 -5.36 -2.33
N LEU A 39 8.37 -6.00 -3.22
CA LEU A 39 9.73 -6.47 -2.89
C LEU A 39 10.77 -5.36 -3.01
N GLU A 40 10.66 -4.51 -4.04
CA GLU A 40 11.57 -3.40 -4.30
C GLU A 40 10.74 -2.17 -4.66
N GLY A 41 11.07 -1.01 -4.10
CA GLY A 41 10.33 0.23 -4.37
C GLY A 41 10.69 1.36 -3.40
N VAL A 42 9.82 2.35 -3.33
CA VAL A 42 10.00 3.51 -2.45
C VAL A 42 8.64 3.99 -1.95
N LEU A 43 8.56 4.37 -0.67
CA LEU A 43 7.44 5.13 -0.13
C LEU A 43 7.83 6.59 -0.13
N GLN A 44 6.98 7.44 -0.69
CA GLN A 44 7.19 8.89 -0.70
C GLN A 44 6.22 9.53 0.30
N CYS A 45 6.73 10.36 1.20
CA CYS A 45 5.86 11.21 2.00
C CYS A 45 5.30 12.33 1.11
N PRO A 46 3.98 12.48 0.96
CA PRO A 46 3.40 13.50 0.10
C PRO A 46 3.61 14.91 0.66
N ASP A 47 3.72 15.05 1.98
CA ASP A 47 3.79 16.34 2.66
C ASP A 47 5.24 16.87 2.75
N LEU A 48 6.19 15.98 3.06
CA LEU A 48 7.59 16.33 3.30
C LEU A 48 8.50 16.03 2.09
N GLY A 49 8.03 15.22 1.14
CA GLY A 49 8.80 14.84 -0.05
C GLY A 49 9.97 13.90 0.21
N CYS A 50 10.15 13.40 1.44
CA CYS A 50 11.15 12.39 1.77
C CYS A 50 10.81 11.03 1.16
N TRP A 51 11.85 10.22 0.92
CA TRP A 51 11.79 8.94 0.21
C TRP A 51 12.33 7.82 1.09
N PHE A 52 11.50 6.80 1.33
CA PHE A 52 11.82 5.64 2.16
C PHE A 52 11.96 4.40 1.28
N PRO A 53 13.18 3.88 1.06
CA PRO A 53 13.39 2.74 0.18
C PRO A 53 12.79 1.46 0.79
N ILE A 54 12.25 0.61 -0.08
CA ILE A 54 11.85 -0.77 0.23
C ILE A 54 12.81 -1.68 -0.51
N SER A 55 13.49 -2.58 0.20
CA SER A 55 14.33 -3.62 -0.39
C SER A 55 14.06 -4.97 0.25
N GLN A 56 14.00 -6.02 -0.56
CA GLN A 56 13.65 -7.38 -0.13
C GLN A 56 12.35 -7.45 0.68
N GLY A 57 11.40 -6.55 0.38
CA GLY A 57 10.13 -6.43 1.10
C GLY A 57 10.20 -5.72 2.45
N PHE A 58 11.36 -5.20 2.85
CA PHE A 58 11.54 -4.47 4.10
C PHE A 58 11.60 -2.95 3.83
N PRO A 59 10.66 -2.16 4.38
CA PRO A 59 10.72 -0.70 4.31
C PRO A 59 11.76 -0.15 5.31
N ASN A 60 12.55 0.83 4.88
CA ASN A 60 13.39 1.63 5.77
C ASN A 60 12.74 3.00 6.01
N ILE A 61 12.21 3.21 7.22
CA ILE A 61 11.54 4.46 7.64
C ILE A 61 12.40 5.25 8.66
N LEU A 62 13.71 4.99 8.69
CA LEU A 62 14.63 5.78 9.51
C LEU A 62 14.84 7.15 8.86
N LEU A 63 14.78 8.19 9.70
CA LEU A 63 15.05 9.58 9.31
C LEU A 63 16.50 9.93 9.62
N SER A 64 17.14 10.76 8.79
CA SER A 64 18.41 11.40 9.16
C SER A 64 18.20 12.51 10.20
N GLU A 65 19.28 13.03 10.79
CA GLU A 65 19.21 14.14 11.75
C GLU A 65 18.60 15.41 11.11
N GLU A 66 18.90 15.69 9.85
CA GLU A 66 18.27 16.79 9.10
C GLU A 66 16.78 16.58 8.76
N GLU A 67 16.29 15.34 8.72
CA GLU A 67 14.91 15.01 8.35
C GLU A 67 13.95 14.92 9.56
N ALA A 68 14.49 14.85 10.78
CA ALA A 68 13.75 14.69 12.04
C ALA A 68 13.24 16.03 12.60
#